data_AF-A0A3R7UET4-F1
#
_entry.id   AF-A0A3R7UET4-F1
#
_cell.length_a   1.000
_cell.length_b   1.000
_cell.length_c   1.000
_cell.angle_alpha   90.00
_cell.angle_beta   90.00
_cell.angle_gamma   90.00
#
_symmetry.space_group_name_H-M   'P 1'
#
loop_
_entity.id
_entity.type
_entity.pdbx_description
1 polymer ?
#
loop_
_entity_poly.entity_id
_entity_poly.type
_entity_poly.pdbx_seq_one_letter_code
_entity_poly.pdbx_strand_id
1 'polypeptide(L)' 'MSAFLEMGGHAAFVWPCYLLTLAGMVWLAVASWRRAKDAAAKLEEMSGKADD' A
#
# COMPACT_ATOMS: atom_id res chain seq x y z
N MET A 1 27.46 1.67 -11.38
CA MET A 1 26.00 1.41 -11.22
C MET A 1 25.67 -0.08 -11.05
N SER A 2 26.59 -1.03 -11.29
CA SER A 2 26.34 -2.48 -11.13
C SER A 2 26.72 -3.04 -9.75
N ALA A 3 27.46 -2.27 -8.93
CA ALA A 3 27.93 -2.70 -7.62
C ALA A 3 26.80 -3.10 -6.63
N PHE A 4 25.61 -2.54 -6.76
CA PHE A 4 24.44 -2.92 -5.95
C PHE A 4 23.86 -4.29 -6.33
N LEU A 5 24.05 -4.72 -7.59
CA LEU A 5 23.65 -6.04 -8.08
C LEU A 5 24.79 -7.07 -7.92
N GLU A 6 26.04 -6.62 -7.98
CA GLU A 6 27.26 -7.45 -7.87
C GLU A 6 27.88 -7.49 -6.46
N MET A 7 27.15 -7.04 -5.43
CA MET A 7 27.56 -7.08 -4.02
C MET A 7 27.55 -8.51 -3.43
N GLY A 8 27.96 -9.53 -4.20
CA GLY A 8 28.07 -10.93 -3.77
C GLY A 8 26.89 -11.40 -2.89
N GLY A 9 27.17 -12.18 -1.84
CA GLY A 9 26.16 -12.76 -0.96
C GLY A 9 25.25 -11.79 -0.18
N HIS A 10 25.54 -10.48 -0.13
CA HIS A 10 24.74 -9.51 0.62
C HIS A 10 23.49 -9.05 -0.13
N ALA A 11 23.52 -9.01 -1.47
CA ALA A 11 22.38 -8.60 -2.28
C ALA A 11 21.15 -9.50 -2.07
N ALA A 12 21.37 -10.80 -1.83
CA ALA A 12 20.32 -11.78 -1.51
C ALA A 12 19.62 -11.52 -0.16
N PHE A 13 20.27 -10.82 0.77
CA PHE A 13 19.68 -10.40 2.05
C PHE A 13 18.95 -9.05 1.94
N VAL A 14 19.49 -8.13 1.12
CA VAL A 14 18.97 -6.77 1.00
C VAL A 14 17.71 -6.71 0.14
N TRP A 15 17.65 -7.48 -0.96
CA TRP A 15 16.48 -7.52 -1.82
C TRP A 15 15.16 -7.93 -1.14
N PRO A 16 15.11 -9.02 -0.34
CA PRO A 16 13.87 -9.39 0.34
C PRO A 16 13.41 -8.34 1.34
N CYS A 17 14.32 -7.60 1.99
CA CYS A 17 13.94 -6.46 2.84
C CYS A 17 13.25 -5.36 2.02
N TYR A 18 13.81 -4.98 0.88
CA TYR A 18 13.17 -3.99 -0.01
C TYR A 18 11.83 -4.50 -0.55
N LEU A 19 11.74 -5.76 -0.96
CA LEU A 19 10.47 -6.37 -1.38
C LEU A 19 9.43 -6.34 -0.27
N LEU A 20 9.82 -6.64 0.97
CA LEU A 20 8.92 -6.61 2.12
C LEU A 20 8.38 -5.19 2.37
N THR A 21 9.26 -4.19 2.34
CA THR A 21 8.86 -2.78 2.51
C THR A 21 7.93 -2.34 1.39
N LEU A 22 8.27 -2.69 0.14
CA LEU A 22 7.48 -2.32 -1.03
C LEU A 22 6.10 -3.00 -1.00
N ALA A 23 6.05 -4.28 -0.61
CA ALA A 23 4.80 -5.00 -0.39
C ALA A 23 3.95 -4.34 0.72
N GLY A 24 4.57 -3.93 1.84
CA GLY A 24 3.88 -3.22 2.92
C GLY A 24 3.31 -1.87 2.47
N MET A 25 4.06 -1.09 1.68
CA MET A 25 3.58 0.17 1.10
C MET A 25 2.40 -0.06 0.15
N VAL A 26 2.49 -1.05 -0.75
CA VAL A 26 1.40 -1.38 -1.67
C VAL A 26 0.17 -1.82 -0.88
N TRP A 27 0.34 -2.65 0.14
CA TRP A 27 -0.75 -3.08 1.01
C TRP A 27 -1.43 -1.91 1.71
N LEU A 28 -0.65 -0.98 2.26
CA LEU A 28 -1.17 0.23 2.90
C LEU A 28 -1.92 1.13 1.92
N ALA A 29 -1.39 1.31 0.71
CA ALA A 29 -2.06 2.08 -0.34
C ALA A 29 -3.40 1.44 -0.73
N VAL A 30 -3.43 0.12 -0.94
CA VAL A 30 -4.66 -0.63 -1.25
C VAL A 30 -5.65 -0.56 -0.09
N ALA A 31 -5.19 -0.76 1.14
CA ALA A 31 -6.04 -0.69 2.33
C ALA A 31 -6.60 0.74 2.54
N SER A 32 -5.80 1.76 2.26
CA SER A 32 -6.21 3.16 2.31
C SER A 32 -7.28 3.47 1.27
N TRP A 33 -7.10 3.04 0.02
CA TRP A 33 -8.11 3.19 -1.03
C TRP A 33 -9.40 2.42 -0.74
N ARG A 34 -9.30 1.21 -0.18
CA ARG A 34 -10.48 0.46 0.27
C ARG A 34 -11.25 1.22 1.34
N ARG A 35 -10.54 1.71 2.37
CA ARG A 35 -11.16 2.53 3.43
C ARG A 35 -11.74 3.84 2.91
N ALA A 36 -11.09 4.49 1.96
CA ALA A 36 -11.60 5.72 1.35
C ALA A 36 -12.91 5.46 0.59
N LYS A 37 -13.02 4.32 -0.11
CA LYS A 37 -14.27 3.89 -0.75
C LYS A 37 -15.36 3.58 0.27
N ASP A 38 -15.03 2.86 1.34
CA ASP A 38 -16.00 2.54 2.41
C ASP A 38 -16.48 3.80 3.13
N ALA A 39 -15.58 4.77 3.36
CA ALA A 39 -15.91 6.06 3.93
C ALA A 39 -16.80 6.89 3.00
N ALA A 40 -16.54 6.88 1.69
CA ALA A 40 -17.37 7.54 0.70
C ALA A 40 -18.78 6.94 0.66
N ALA A 41 -18.90 5.62 0.63
CA ALA A 41 -20.20 4.93 0.65
C ALA A 41 -21.01 5.26 1.91
N LYS A 42 -20.35 5.35 3.07
CA LYS A 42 -20.99 5.69 4.34
C LYS A 42 -21.47 7.16 4.40
N LEU A 43 -20.77 8.07 3.72
CA LEU A 43 -21.18 9.47 3.60
C LEU A 43 -22.41 9.60 2.69
N GLU A 44 -22.48 8.82 1.61
CA GLU A 44 -23.63 8.81 0.70
C GLU A 44 -24.90 8.30 1.39
N GLU A 45 -24.80 7.26 2.22
CA GLU A 45 -25.90 6.73 3.05
C GLU A 45 -26.43 7.79 4.04
N MET A 46 -25.55 8.53 4.71
CA MET A 46 -25.96 9.59 5.64
C MET A 46 -26.48 10.85 4.93
N SER A 47 -25.96 11.17 3.74
CA SER A 47 -26.43 12.30 2.95
C SER A 47 -27.83 12.06 2.38
N GLY A 48 -28.14 10.86 1.89
CA GLY A 48 -29.47 10.54 1.35
C GLY A 48 -30.57 10.61 2.42
N LYS A 49 -30.27 10.15 3.64
CA LYS A 49 -31.20 10.16 4.77
C LYS A 49 -31.45 11.56 5.38
N ALA A 50 -30.67 12.57 5.01
CA ALA A 50 -30.83 13.95 5.48
C ALA A 50 -31.73 14.80 4.56
N ASP A 51 -32.02 14.33 3.34
CA ASP A 51 -32.85 15.01 2.34
C ASP A 51 -34.30 14.46 2.26
N ASP A 52 -34.57 13.28 2.84
CA ASP A 52 -35.90 12.67 3.06
C ASP A 52 -36.54 13.10 4.40
#